data_AF-A0A511J440-F1
#
_entry.id   AF-A0A511J440-F1
#
_cell.length_a   1.000
_cell.length_b   1.000
_cell.length_c   1.000
_cell.angle_alpha   90.00
_cell.angle_beta   90.00
_cell.angle_gamma   90.00
#
_symmetry.space_group_name_H-M   'P 1'
#
loop_
_entity.id
_entity.type
_entity.pdbx_description
1 polymer ?
#
loop_
_entity_poly.entity_id
_entity_poly.type
_entity_poly.pdbx_seq_one_letter_code
_entity_poly.pdbx_strand_id
1 'polypeptide(L)'
;MIDSLHRQYQTEVINLYDLFKKEFLKYFELDYHSLSEDNKELFNATAFSIHYKTIVFPEINFNPIVKDEDFYCLYPNLIKKIKSFCNKMAEITKNKHFLNNHFLIKKYALLYELFYPLAHLEKKINIYFETNYPYLTDYSLKKKIEKFFSLNFNITIYSAASLNQNFDSPFLELKNFDLIITTSTTTIFKNAFKDSSVIYIQYQNGFSEYDFHTIYSKLKQLVMNQSTLENNNSF
;
A
#
# COMPACT_ATOMS: atom_id res chain seq x y z
N MET A 1 -20.35 -25.04 -1.91
CA MET A 1 -20.54 -26.48 -1.66
C MET A 1 -19.68 -27.02 -0.51
N ILE A 2 -18.38 -26.69 -0.42
CA ILE A 2 -17.54 -27.09 0.73
C ILE A 2 -17.88 -26.26 1.99
N ASP A 3 -18.00 -24.93 1.87
CA ASP A 3 -18.40 -24.06 2.99
C ASP A 3 -19.76 -24.46 3.61
N SER A 4 -20.75 -24.80 2.77
CA SER A 4 -22.08 -25.25 3.23
C SER A 4 -22.04 -26.54 4.07
N LEU A 5 -21.14 -27.47 3.75
CA LEU A 5 -20.93 -28.68 4.55
C LEU A 5 -20.26 -28.35 5.89
N HIS A 6 -19.21 -27.53 5.88
CA HIS A 6 -18.52 -27.13 7.12
C HIS A 6 -19.41 -26.34 8.08
N ARG A 7 -20.31 -25.50 7.55
CA ARG A 7 -21.35 -24.81 8.33
C ARG A 7 -22.35 -25.78 8.94
N GLN A 8 -22.81 -26.77 8.16
CA GLN A 8 -23.75 -27.79 8.63
C GLN A 8 -23.17 -28.62 9.81
N TYR A 9 -21.87 -28.89 9.79
CA TYR A 9 -21.21 -29.71 10.82
C TYR A 9 -20.42 -28.91 11.87
N GLN A 10 -20.52 -27.57 11.90
CA GLN A 10 -19.84 -26.70 12.88
C GLN A 10 -18.36 -27.05 13.12
N THR A 11 -17.65 -27.37 12.05
CA THR A 11 -16.25 -27.83 12.13
C THR A 11 -15.33 -26.75 12.73
N GLU A 12 -14.18 -27.16 13.27
CA GLU A 12 -13.18 -26.21 13.81
C GLU A 12 -12.79 -25.12 12.80
N VAL A 13 -12.75 -25.46 11.51
CA VAL A 13 -12.45 -24.53 10.42
C VAL A 13 -13.47 -23.38 10.32
N ILE A 14 -14.79 -23.67 10.44
CA ILE A 14 -15.81 -22.62 10.32
C ILE A 14 -15.78 -21.69 11.53
N ASN A 15 -15.58 -22.24 12.74
CA ASN A 15 -15.44 -21.46 13.96
C ASN A 15 -14.22 -20.53 13.89
N LEU A 16 -13.09 -21.05 13.38
CA LEU A 16 -11.89 -20.23 13.20
C LEU A 16 -12.09 -19.14 12.15
N TYR A 17 -12.73 -19.47 11.03
CA TYR A 17 -13.05 -18.53 9.96
C TYR A 17 -13.97 -17.40 10.45
N ASP A 18 -15.07 -17.71 11.15
CA ASP A 18 -16.02 -16.70 11.62
C ASP A 18 -15.35 -15.77 12.65
N LEU A 19 -14.54 -16.32 13.56
CA LEU A 19 -13.75 -15.55 14.50
C LEU A 19 -12.72 -14.66 13.79
N PHE A 20 -11.96 -15.23 12.83
CA PHE A 20 -11.01 -14.47 12.02
C PHE A 20 -11.70 -13.32 11.30
N LYS A 21 -12.81 -13.57 10.59
CA LYS A 21 -13.53 -12.55 9.83
C LYS A 21 -13.94 -11.40 10.74
N LYS A 22 -14.55 -11.70 11.88
CA LYS A 22 -14.95 -10.70 12.87
C LYS A 22 -13.77 -9.87 13.36
N GLU A 23 -12.70 -10.54 13.80
CA GLU A 23 -11.54 -9.85 14.38
C GLU A 23 -10.72 -9.09 13.32
N PHE A 24 -10.63 -9.61 12.09
CA PHE A 24 -9.92 -8.98 10.97
C PHE A 24 -10.61 -7.66 10.59
N LEU A 25 -11.92 -7.71 10.34
CA LEU A 25 -12.70 -6.52 10.01
C LEU A 25 -12.61 -5.47 11.11
N LYS A 26 -12.73 -5.90 12.38
CA LYS A 26 -12.62 -4.99 13.53
C LYS A 26 -11.23 -4.39 13.68
N TYR A 27 -10.17 -5.20 13.59
CA TYR A 27 -8.79 -4.77 13.85
C TYR A 27 -8.25 -3.82 12.78
N PHE A 28 -8.71 -3.99 11.54
CA PHE A 28 -8.35 -3.13 10.42
C PHE A 28 -9.35 -2.00 10.17
N GLU A 29 -10.41 -1.90 10.98
CA GLU A 29 -11.48 -0.88 10.86
C GLU A 29 -12.14 -0.92 9.46
N LEU A 30 -12.42 -2.12 8.97
CA LEU A 30 -12.95 -2.35 7.62
C LEU A 30 -14.47 -2.45 7.64
N ASP A 31 -15.11 -1.76 6.69
CA ASP A 31 -16.54 -1.87 6.46
C ASP A 31 -16.87 -2.95 5.42
N TYR A 32 -17.21 -4.15 5.90
CA TYR A 32 -17.64 -5.27 5.05
C TYR A 32 -18.89 -4.97 4.23
N HIS A 33 -19.77 -4.06 4.68
CA HIS A 33 -20.99 -3.72 3.95
C HIS A 33 -20.71 -2.82 2.75
N SER A 34 -19.58 -2.10 2.74
CA SER A 34 -19.15 -1.27 1.62
C SER A 34 -18.66 -2.05 0.39
N LEU A 35 -18.33 -3.34 0.56
CA LEU A 35 -17.92 -4.20 -0.55
C LEU A 35 -19.09 -4.52 -1.50
N SER A 36 -18.78 -4.67 -2.79
CA SER A 36 -19.70 -5.31 -3.74
C SER A 36 -19.96 -6.77 -3.36
N GLU A 37 -21.07 -7.35 -3.84
CA GLU A 37 -21.37 -8.76 -3.58
C GLU A 37 -20.27 -9.70 -4.11
N ASP A 38 -19.71 -9.43 -5.28
CA ASP A 38 -18.59 -10.18 -5.84
C ASP A 38 -17.36 -10.14 -4.91
N ASN A 39 -17.04 -8.97 -4.34
CA ASN A 39 -15.92 -8.83 -3.40
C ASN A 39 -16.21 -9.49 -2.05
N LYS A 40 -17.47 -9.50 -1.59
CA LYS A 40 -17.89 -10.23 -0.39
C LYS A 40 -17.72 -11.73 -0.59
N GLU A 41 -18.14 -12.26 -1.73
CA GLU A 41 -17.99 -13.67 -2.06
C GLU A 41 -16.51 -14.06 -2.16
N LEU A 42 -15.71 -13.25 -2.86
CA LEU A 42 -14.27 -13.44 -2.97
C LEU A 42 -13.57 -13.38 -1.60
N PHE A 43 -13.94 -12.42 -0.74
CA PHE A 43 -13.41 -12.33 0.62
C PHE A 43 -13.71 -13.60 1.41
N ASN A 44 -14.97 -14.04 1.44
CA ASN A 44 -15.40 -15.21 2.21
C ASN A 44 -14.70 -16.48 1.72
N ALA A 45 -14.71 -16.72 0.41
CA ALA A 45 -14.08 -17.89 -0.20
C ALA A 45 -12.57 -17.92 0.07
N THR A 46 -11.90 -16.78 -0.05
CA THR A 46 -10.45 -16.66 0.16
C THR A 46 -10.09 -16.84 1.63
N ALA A 47 -10.76 -16.12 2.53
CA ALA A 47 -10.53 -16.21 3.98
C ALA A 47 -10.77 -17.65 4.48
N PHE A 48 -11.89 -18.27 4.08
CA PHE A 48 -12.17 -19.66 4.43
C PHE A 48 -11.07 -20.60 3.92
N SER A 49 -10.65 -20.45 2.65
CA SER A 49 -9.63 -21.31 2.04
C SER A 49 -8.26 -21.19 2.71
N ILE A 50 -7.88 -19.97 3.13
CA ILE A 50 -6.64 -19.73 3.90
C ILE A 50 -6.68 -20.56 5.18
N HIS A 51 -7.75 -20.46 5.96
CA HIS A 51 -7.88 -21.13 7.25
C HIS A 51 -8.02 -22.64 7.12
N TYR A 52 -8.81 -23.09 6.15
CA TYR A 52 -8.91 -24.51 5.80
C TYR A 52 -7.53 -25.08 5.48
N LYS A 53 -6.75 -24.42 4.60
CA LYS A 53 -5.40 -24.86 4.26
C LYS A 53 -4.48 -24.91 5.48
N THR A 54 -4.51 -23.88 6.34
CA THR A 54 -3.63 -23.87 7.53
C THR A 54 -3.94 -24.96 8.54
N ILE A 55 -5.21 -25.38 8.65
CA ILE A 55 -5.63 -26.44 9.56
C ILE A 55 -5.35 -27.82 8.97
N VAL A 56 -5.71 -28.04 7.70
CA VAL A 56 -5.68 -29.36 7.07
C VAL A 56 -4.29 -29.74 6.57
N PHE A 57 -3.49 -28.76 6.13
CA PHE A 57 -2.15 -28.98 5.57
C PHE A 57 -1.09 -28.13 6.28
N PRO A 58 -0.88 -28.31 7.60
CA PRO A 58 -0.02 -27.45 8.40
C PRO A 58 1.46 -27.49 7.98
N GLU A 59 1.90 -28.58 7.34
CA GLU A 59 3.28 -28.79 6.89
C GLU A 59 3.54 -28.26 5.47
N ILE A 60 2.48 -28.04 4.67
CA ILE A 60 2.60 -27.56 3.28
C ILE A 60 2.54 -26.03 3.26
N ASN A 61 3.59 -25.42 3.81
CA ASN A 61 3.79 -23.96 3.81
C ASN A 61 4.58 -23.48 2.58
N PHE A 62 4.55 -24.24 1.49
CA PHE A 62 5.16 -23.79 0.25
C PHE A 62 4.33 -22.63 -0.32
N ASN A 63 4.85 -21.42 -0.16
CA ASN A 63 4.43 -20.28 -0.94
C ASN A 63 5.35 -20.21 -2.15
N PRO A 64 4.92 -20.53 -3.38
CA PRO A 64 5.79 -20.51 -4.55
C PRO A 64 6.43 -19.13 -4.81
N ILE A 65 5.92 -18.08 -4.17
CA ILE A 65 6.43 -16.69 -4.21
C ILE A 65 7.30 -16.43 -2.95
N VAL A 66 8.33 -17.25 -2.74
CA VAL A 66 9.17 -17.26 -1.52
C VAL A 66 9.95 -15.95 -1.32
N LYS A 67 10.21 -15.17 -2.37
CA LYS A 67 10.97 -13.92 -2.29
C LYS A 67 10.31 -12.83 -3.12
N ASP A 68 9.38 -12.14 -2.49
CA ASP A 68 8.85 -10.88 -3.02
C ASP A 68 9.39 -9.77 -2.15
N GLU A 69 10.69 -9.50 -2.30
CA GLU A 69 11.39 -8.49 -1.50
C GLU A 69 10.76 -7.11 -1.71
N ASP A 70 10.25 -6.84 -2.91
CA ASP A 70 9.52 -5.61 -3.21
C ASP A 70 8.29 -5.44 -2.34
N PHE A 71 7.43 -6.47 -2.19
CA PHE A 71 6.29 -6.41 -1.27
C PHE A 71 6.70 -6.03 0.16
N TYR A 72 7.79 -6.63 0.68
CA TYR A 72 8.26 -6.32 2.04
C TYR A 72 8.86 -4.92 2.17
N CYS A 73 9.48 -4.41 1.12
CA CYS A 73 10.02 -3.05 1.10
C CYS A 73 8.95 -1.97 0.92
N LEU A 74 7.92 -2.25 0.13
CA LEU A 74 6.89 -1.26 -0.24
C LEU A 74 5.82 -1.08 0.82
N TYR A 75 5.52 -2.12 1.61
CA TYR A 75 4.38 -2.11 2.54
C TYR A 75 4.76 -2.44 4.00
N PRO A 76 5.80 -1.81 4.57
CA PRO A 76 6.29 -2.14 5.91
C PRO A 76 5.23 -1.96 7.01
N ASN A 77 4.41 -0.91 6.95
CA ASN A 77 3.40 -0.65 7.98
C ASN A 77 2.21 -1.62 7.89
N LEU A 78 1.74 -1.93 6.68
CA LEU A 78 0.75 -2.98 6.48
C LEU A 78 1.26 -4.32 7.03
N ILE A 79 2.50 -4.70 6.72
CA ILE A 79 3.10 -5.94 7.19
C ILE A 79 3.24 -5.97 8.71
N LYS A 80 3.67 -4.86 9.32
CA LYS A 80 3.73 -4.72 10.78
C LYS A 80 2.34 -4.91 11.39
N LYS A 81 1.30 -4.26 10.84
CA LYS A 81 -0.09 -4.39 11.32
C LYS A 81 -0.62 -5.82 11.17
N ILE A 82 -0.34 -6.49 10.05
CA ILE A 82 -0.72 -7.89 9.83
C ILE A 82 0.00 -8.83 10.80
N LYS A 83 1.31 -8.66 11.04
CA LYS A 83 2.05 -9.46 12.03
C LYS A 83 1.45 -9.31 13.43
N SER A 84 1.14 -8.08 13.83
CA SER A 84 0.46 -7.81 15.11
C SER A 84 -0.91 -8.49 15.18
N PHE A 85 -1.67 -8.46 14.09
CA PHE A 85 -2.95 -9.17 14.00
C PHE A 85 -2.76 -10.70 14.13
N CYS A 86 -1.79 -11.29 13.43
CA CYS A 86 -1.47 -12.72 13.55
C CYS A 86 -1.10 -13.10 14.99
N ASN A 87 -0.26 -12.32 15.67
CA ASN A 87 0.07 -12.56 17.08
C ASN A 87 -1.17 -12.52 17.98
N LYS A 88 -2.04 -11.51 17.81
CA LYS A 88 -3.32 -11.43 18.52
C LYS A 88 -4.19 -12.67 18.28
N MET A 89 -4.29 -13.13 17.02
CA MET A 89 -5.05 -14.32 16.70
C MET A 89 -4.45 -15.59 17.32
N ALA A 90 -3.13 -15.72 17.34
CA ALA A 90 -2.45 -16.82 18.03
C ALA A 90 -2.75 -16.83 19.54
N GLU A 91 -2.81 -15.66 20.17
CA GLU A 91 -3.13 -15.53 21.60
C GLU A 91 -4.57 -15.93 21.93
N ILE A 92 -5.54 -15.48 21.10
CA ILE A 92 -6.97 -15.77 21.27
C ILE A 92 -7.26 -17.25 21.02
N THR A 93 -6.72 -17.80 19.94
CA THR A 93 -7.05 -19.15 19.47
C THR A 93 -6.16 -20.23 20.06
N LYS A 94 -5.04 -19.84 20.69
CA LYS A 94 -3.93 -20.75 21.07
C LYS A 94 -3.36 -21.55 19.89
N ASN A 95 -3.68 -21.15 18.66
CA ASN A 95 -3.26 -21.84 17.46
C ASN A 95 -1.94 -21.26 16.93
N LYS A 96 -0.89 -22.09 16.97
CA LYS A 96 0.47 -21.70 16.54
C LYS A 96 0.58 -21.46 15.03
N HIS A 97 -0.39 -21.87 14.21
CA HIS A 97 -0.37 -21.62 12.76
C HIS A 97 -0.39 -20.14 12.43
N PHE A 98 -0.98 -19.29 13.27
CA PHE A 98 -0.90 -17.84 13.10
C PHE A 98 0.53 -17.29 13.27
N LEU A 99 1.42 -18.02 13.94
CA LEU A 99 2.83 -17.63 14.08
C LEU A 99 3.64 -17.98 12.81
N ASN A 100 3.06 -18.72 11.86
CA ASN A 100 3.70 -19.05 10.59
C ASN A 100 3.58 -17.89 9.58
N ASN A 101 4.44 -16.91 9.81
CA ASN A 101 4.24 -15.54 9.37
C ASN A 101 4.27 -15.31 7.84
N HIS A 102 5.07 -16.01 7.05
CA HIS A 102 5.27 -15.61 5.65
C HIS A 102 4.09 -15.91 4.72
N PHE A 103 3.39 -17.04 4.91
CA PHE A 103 2.22 -17.38 4.10
C PHE A 103 1.03 -16.46 4.43
N LEU A 104 0.72 -16.31 5.72
CA LEU A 104 -0.43 -15.54 6.17
C LEU A 104 -0.31 -14.06 5.87
N ILE A 105 0.88 -13.46 6.00
CA ILE A 105 1.09 -12.03 5.75
C ILE A 105 0.59 -11.63 4.36
N LYS A 106 1.04 -12.32 3.31
CA LYS A 106 0.63 -12.00 1.93
C LYS A 106 -0.85 -12.25 1.71
N LYS A 107 -1.39 -13.34 2.25
CA LYS A 107 -2.80 -13.68 2.09
C LYS A 107 -3.72 -12.68 2.76
N TYR A 108 -3.35 -12.19 3.94
CA TYR A 108 -4.11 -11.15 4.64
C TYR A 108 -3.93 -9.78 4.00
N ALA A 109 -2.78 -9.48 3.40
CA ALA A 109 -2.62 -8.28 2.58
C ALA A 109 -3.56 -8.29 1.37
N LEU A 110 -3.70 -9.41 0.67
CA LEU A 110 -4.67 -9.54 -0.44
C LEU A 110 -6.12 -9.44 0.02
N LEU A 111 -6.47 -9.95 1.20
CA LEU A 111 -7.80 -9.74 1.78
C LEU A 111 -8.04 -8.26 2.12
N TYR A 112 -7.02 -7.57 2.63
CA TYR A 112 -7.08 -6.13 2.90
C TYR A 112 -7.24 -5.31 1.60
N GLU A 113 -6.60 -5.74 0.51
CA GLU A 113 -6.64 -5.07 -0.79
C GLU A 113 -8.06 -4.94 -1.37
N LEU A 114 -8.98 -5.82 -0.97
CA LEU A 114 -10.39 -5.74 -1.36
C LEU A 114 -11.09 -4.47 -0.85
N PHE A 115 -10.55 -3.86 0.21
CA PHE A 115 -11.11 -2.66 0.85
C PHE A 115 -10.33 -1.41 0.49
N TYR A 116 -9.00 -1.49 0.53
CA TYR A 116 -8.11 -0.35 0.31
C TYR A 116 -6.86 -0.79 -0.46
N PRO A 117 -6.26 0.08 -1.30
CA PRO A 117 -4.96 -0.20 -1.89
C PRO A 117 -3.93 -0.59 -0.82
N LEU A 118 -3.01 -1.51 -1.14
CA LEU A 118 -2.02 -2.02 -0.18
C LEU A 118 -1.20 -0.91 0.48
N ALA A 119 -0.91 0.16 -0.27
CA ALA A 119 -0.16 1.30 0.22
C ALA A 119 -0.93 2.17 1.22
N HIS A 120 -2.24 1.98 1.43
CA HIS A 120 -3.09 2.89 2.22
C HIS A 120 -2.57 3.17 3.65
N LEU A 121 -1.97 2.16 4.29
CA LEU A 121 -1.41 2.28 5.65
C LEU A 121 0.03 2.83 5.67
N GLU A 122 0.66 2.96 4.50
CA GLU A 122 1.99 3.53 4.39
C GLU A 122 1.91 5.05 4.51
N LYS A 123 3.01 5.66 4.94
CA LYS A 123 3.07 7.11 5.08
C LYS A 123 2.85 7.77 3.72
N LYS A 124 2.01 8.80 3.70
CA LYS A 124 1.73 9.56 2.49
C LYS A 124 2.99 10.30 2.03
N ILE A 125 3.34 10.13 0.75
CA ILE A 125 4.43 10.83 0.05
C ILE A 125 3.83 12.01 -0.70
N ASN A 126 4.22 13.23 -0.32
CA ASN A 126 3.78 14.46 -0.95
C ASN A 126 4.74 14.80 -2.10
N ILE A 127 4.21 14.79 -3.32
CA ILE A 127 4.99 15.04 -4.53
C ILE A 127 4.60 16.40 -5.10
N TYR A 128 5.59 17.26 -5.35
CA TYR A 128 5.39 18.44 -6.19
C TYR A 128 5.85 18.13 -7.61
N PHE A 129 4.97 18.35 -8.57
CA PHE A 129 5.18 18.14 -9.99
C PHE A 129 5.16 19.49 -10.69
N GLU A 130 6.27 19.84 -11.33
CA GLU A 130 6.37 21.07 -12.10
C GLU A 130 6.89 20.81 -13.50
N THR A 131 6.21 21.38 -14.47
CA THR A 131 6.66 21.34 -15.85
C THR A 131 6.65 22.72 -16.49
N ASN A 132 7.53 22.90 -17.46
CA ASN A 132 7.54 24.06 -18.35
C ASN A 132 6.56 23.90 -19.53
N TYR A 133 5.70 22.87 -19.51
CA TYR A 133 4.72 22.61 -20.55
C TYR A 133 3.41 23.38 -20.32
N PRO A 134 2.59 23.58 -21.36
CA PRO A 134 1.26 24.16 -21.20
C PRO A 134 0.39 23.40 -20.20
N TYR A 135 -0.55 24.11 -19.57
CA TYR A 135 -1.41 23.59 -18.51
C TYR A 135 -2.06 22.22 -18.80
N LEU A 136 -2.59 22.00 -20.01
CA LEU A 136 -3.23 20.74 -20.37
C LEU A 136 -2.24 19.56 -20.40
N THR A 137 -1.00 19.83 -20.84
CA THR A 137 0.07 18.84 -20.82
C THR A 137 0.51 18.55 -19.39
N ASP A 138 0.69 19.56 -18.54
CA ASP A 138 0.98 19.40 -17.10
C ASP A 138 -0.07 18.52 -16.41
N TYR A 139 -1.34 18.85 -16.61
CA TYR A 139 -2.47 18.11 -16.05
C TYR A 139 -2.51 16.65 -16.51
N SER A 140 -2.28 16.40 -17.80
CA SER A 140 -2.26 15.05 -18.37
C SER A 140 -1.09 14.23 -17.80
N LEU A 141 0.09 14.83 -17.67
CA LEU A 141 1.27 14.17 -17.12
C LEU A 141 1.11 13.84 -15.64
N LYS A 142 0.63 14.79 -14.86
CA LYS A 142 0.27 14.58 -13.46
C LYS A 142 -0.65 13.36 -13.32
N LYS A 143 -1.76 13.33 -14.08
CA LYS A 143 -2.70 12.20 -14.05
C LYS A 143 -2.07 10.88 -14.42
N LYS A 144 -1.15 10.86 -15.39
CA LYS A 144 -0.44 9.65 -15.82
C LYS A 144 0.47 9.12 -14.71
N ILE A 145 1.25 9.98 -14.07
CA ILE A 145 2.09 9.63 -12.92
C ILE A 145 1.20 9.13 -11.77
N GLU A 146 0.18 9.88 -11.42
CA GLU A 146 -0.74 9.54 -10.32
C GLU A 146 -1.39 8.18 -10.54
N LYS A 147 -1.91 7.91 -11.74
CA LYS A 147 -2.53 6.62 -12.08
C LYS A 147 -1.54 5.45 -11.99
N PHE A 148 -0.30 5.65 -12.45
CA PHE A 148 0.69 4.57 -12.50
C PHE A 148 1.24 4.22 -11.12
N PHE A 149 1.51 5.24 -10.30
CA PHE A 149 2.20 5.05 -9.02
C PHE A 149 1.26 4.90 -7.82
N SER A 150 0.02 5.41 -7.88
CA SER A 150 -0.94 5.27 -6.76
C SER A 150 -1.35 3.82 -6.46
N LEU A 151 -1.11 2.90 -7.40
CA LEU A 151 -1.31 1.46 -7.19
C LEU A 151 -0.36 0.88 -6.15
N ASN A 152 0.89 1.38 -6.09
CA ASN A 152 1.95 0.81 -5.26
C ASN A 152 2.41 1.75 -4.14
N PHE A 153 2.01 3.02 -4.16
CA PHE A 153 2.48 4.03 -3.22
C PHE A 153 1.33 4.92 -2.75
N ASN A 154 1.35 5.30 -1.47
CA ASN A 154 0.43 6.28 -0.91
C ASN A 154 0.89 7.69 -1.28
N ILE A 155 0.58 8.14 -2.50
CA ILE A 155 1.08 9.41 -3.02
C ILE A 155 -0.02 10.47 -3.06
N THR A 156 0.39 11.72 -3.02
CA THR A 156 -0.45 12.85 -3.43
C THR A 156 0.39 13.80 -4.25
N ILE A 157 -0.07 14.11 -5.47
CA ILE A 157 0.67 14.95 -6.41
C ILE A 157 0.05 16.34 -6.46
N TYR A 158 0.89 17.35 -6.26
CA TYR A 158 0.59 18.76 -6.37
C TYR A 158 1.28 19.34 -7.59
N SER A 159 0.63 20.23 -8.32
CA SER A 159 1.24 21.05 -9.38
C SER A 159 0.72 22.47 -9.30
N ALA A 160 1.40 23.42 -9.95
CA ALA A 160 0.98 24.82 -10.02
C ALA A 160 -0.49 24.95 -10.48
N ALA A 161 -0.91 24.14 -11.45
CA ALA A 161 -2.30 24.02 -11.91
C ALA A 161 -3.31 23.71 -10.79
N SER A 162 -2.95 22.83 -9.86
CA SER A 162 -3.80 22.48 -8.71
C SER A 162 -3.67 23.44 -7.52
N LEU A 163 -2.64 24.29 -7.50
CA LEU A 163 -2.41 25.27 -6.44
C LEU A 163 -3.06 26.63 -6.79
N ASN A 164 -3.14 26.98 -8.08
CA ASN A 164 -3.69 28.24 -8.59
C ASN A 164 -5.23 28.37 -8.51
N GLN A 165 -5.95 27.38 -7.97
CA GLN A 165 -7.40 27.49 -7.78
C GLN A 165 -7.78 28.36 -6.56
N ASN A 166 -6.81 28.71 -5.70
CA ASN A 166 -6.97 29.70 -4.65
C ASN A 166 -5.91 30.79 -4.86
N PHE A 167 -6.26 31.82 -5.63
CA PHE A 167 -5.46 33.04 -5.78
C PHE A 167 -5.45 33.79 -4.47
N ASP A 168 -4.51 33.42 -3.60
CA ASP A 168 -3.82 34.28 -2.62
C ASP A 168 -2.92 33.34 -1.79
N SER A 169 -1.69 33.80 -1.50
CA SER A 169 -0.79 33.28 -0.46
C SER A 169 0.42 32.41 -0.93
N PRO A 170 1.56 32.45 -0.21
CA PRO A 170 2.83 31.78 -0.50
C PRO A 170 2.76 30.27 -0.21
N PHE A 171 1.90 29.56 -0.95
CA PHE A 171 1.54 28.17 -0.70
C PHE A 171 2.67 27.15 -0.93
N LEU A 172 3.69 27.50 -1.72
CA LEU A 172 4.88 26.67 -1.91
C LEU A 172 5.80 26.66 -0.67
N GLU A 173 5.68 27.64 0.23
CA GLU A 173 6.50 27.74 1.45
C GLU A 173 5.96 26.89 2.62
N LEU A 174 4.75 26.34 2.50
CA LEU A 174 4.03 25.73 3.63
C LEU A 174 3.90 24.20 3.57
N LYS A 175 4.34 23.54 2.50
CA LYS A 175 4.31 22.07 2.39
C LYS A 175 5.71 21.50 2.28
N ASN A 176 6.06 20.66 3.26
CA ASN A 176 7.20 19.76 3.16
C ASN A 176 6.86 18.68 2.10
N PHE A 177 7.34 18.88 0.89
CA PHE A 177 7.28 17.85 -0.15
C PHE A 177 8.39 16.83 0.07
N ASP A 178 8.08 15.55 -0.08
CA ASP A 178 9.08 14.49 0.01
C ASP A 178 9.85 14.35 -1.31
N LEU A 179 9.18 14.64 -2.44
CA LEU A 179 9.71 14.51 -3.79
C LEU A 179 9.28 15.69 -4.67
N ILE A 180 10.23 16.24 -5.41
CA ILE A 180 10.03 17.19 -6.50
C ILE A 180 10.32 16.48 -7.81
N ILE A 181 9.36 16.49 -8.73
CA ILE A 181 9.50 15.97 -10.08
C ILE A 181 9.43 17.15 -11.03
N THR A 182 10.47 17.40 -11.81
CA THR A 182 10.50 18.54 -12.73
C THR A 182 11.05 18.22 -14.11
N THR A 183 10.52 18.91 -15.13
CA THR A 183 11.10 18.92 -16.50
C THR A 183 12.06 20.09 -16.70
N SER A 184 12.13 21.03 -15.75
CA SER A 184 13.03 22.18 -15.81
C SER A 184 14.37 21.83 -15.17
N THR A 185 15.48 22.16 -15.82
CA THR A 185 16.83 21.99 -15.27
C THR A 185 17.24 23.12 -14.31
N THR A 186 16.33 24.03 -13.98
CA THR A 186 16.63 25.18 -13.11
C THR A 186 16.99 24.74 -11.68
N THR A 187 18.02 25.36 -11.11
CA THR A 187 18.49 25.10 -9.73
C THR A 187 17.58 25.65 -8.65
N ILE A 188 16.54 26.40 -9.03
CA ILE A 188 15.59 27.08 -8.13
C ILE A 188 14.98 26.07 -7.15
N PHE A 189 14.64 24.86 -7.60
CA PHE A 189 14.06 23.81 -6.74
C PHE A 189 15.02 23.27 -5.69
N LYS A 190 16.32 23.16 -6.00
CA LYS A 190 17.31 22.66 -5.03
C LYS A 190 17.49 23.63 -3.87
N ASN A 191 17.34 24.93 -4.13
CA ASN A 191 17.48 25.96 -3.11
C ASN A 191 16.19 26.19 -2.33
N ALA A 192 15.03 26.11 -3.00
CA ALA A 192 13.70 26.28 -2.38
C ALA A 192 13.26 25.05 -1.57
N PHE A 193 13.67 23.84 -1.96
CA PHE A 193 13.25 22.57 -1.36
C PHE A 193 14.46 21.73 -0.91
N LYS A 194 15.22 22.25 0.05
CA LYS A 194 16.48 21.62 0.51
C LYS A 194 16.31 20.22 1.09
N ASP A 195 15.18 19.97 1.75
CA ASP A 195 14.89 18.69 2.40
C ASP A 195 14.18 17.69 1.48
N SER A 196 13.80 18.12 0.28
CA SER A 196 13.10 17.29 -0.70
C SER A 196 14.08 16.58 -1.62
N SER A 197 13.73 15.35 -2.00
CA SER A 197 14.40 14.71 -3.12
C SER A 197 13.97 15.37 -4.43
N VAL A 198 14.90 15.68 -5.33
CA VAL A 198 14.58 16.28 -6.65
C VAL A 198 14.95 15.31 -7.76
N ILE A 199 14.02 15.04 -8.68
CA ILE A 199 14.26 14.28 -9.89
C ILE A 199 13.92 15.09 -11.14
N TYR A 200 14.75 14.93 -12.16
CA TYR A 200 14.58 15.57 -13.46
C TYR A 200 14.11 14.52 -14.47
N ILE A 201 13.02 14.81 -15.16
CA ILE A 201 12.41 13.93 -16.16
C ILE A 201 12.47 14.58 -17.53
N GLN A 202 12.84 13.81 -18.56
CA GLN A 202 12.94 14.31 -19.93
C GLN A 202 11.68 13.97 -20.71
N TYR A 203 10.73 14.91 -20.76
CA TYR A 203 9.49 14.71 -21.51
C TYR A 203 9.62 15.24 -22.94
N GLN A 204 10.30 14.51 -23.83
CA GLN A 204 10.44 14.95 -25.23
C GLN A 204 9.32 14.43 -26.15
N ASN A 205 8.75 13.25 -25.88
CA ASN A 205 7.64 12.65 -26.66
C ASN A 205 6.78 11.68 -25.82
N GLY A 206 6.76 11.85 -24.50
CA GLY A 206 6.23 10.86 -23.57
C GLY A 206 7.21 10.60 -22.43
N PHE A 207 6.72 9.99 -21.35
CA PHE A 207 7.60 9.38 -20.35
C PHE A 207 8.24 8.14 -20.95
N SER A 208 9.57 8.09 -20.89
CA SER A 208 10.34 6.89 -21.19
C SER A 208 10.21 5.88 -20.06
N GLU A 209 10.54 4.61 -20.33
CA GLU A 209 10.67 3.59 -19.29
C GLU A 209 11.70 3.99 -18.23
N TYR A 210 12.75 4.71 -18.63
CA TYR A 210 13.76 5.26 -17.73
C TYR A 210 13.17 6.27 -16.74
N ASP A 211 12.28 7.17 -17.19
CA ASP A 211 11.61 8.12 -16.31
C ASP A 211 10.73 7.38 -15.28
N PHE A 212 9.95 6.39 -15.72
CA PHE A 212 9.13 5.58 -14.82
C PHE A 212 9.97 4.83 -13.80
N HIS A 213 11.06 4.20 -14.24
CA HIS A 213 11.97 3.48 -13.37
C HIS A 213 12.64 4.41 -12.35
N THR A 214 13.02 5.62 -12.76
CA THR A 214 13.63 6.63 -11.89
C THR A 214 12.65 7.08 -10.81
N ILE A 215 11.41 7.42 -11.18
CA ILE A 215 10.35 7.79 -10.24
C ILE A 215 10.09 6.63 -9.27
N TYR A 216 9.89 5.41 -9.79
CA TYR A 216 9.63 4.22 -8.98
C TYR A 216 10.71 3.98 -7.93
N SER A 217 11.98 3.96 -8.37
CA SER A 217 13.13 3.73 -7.50
C SER A 217 13.22 4.79 -6.40
N LYS A 218 12.90 6.05 -6.74
CA LYS A 218 12.94 7.14 -5.77
C LYS A 218 11.81 7.05 -4.75
N LEU A 219 10.60 6.70 -5.18
CA LEU A 219 9.47 6.46 -4.27
C LEU A 219 9.75 5.28 -3.33
N LYS A 220 10.31 4.18 -3.85
CA LYS A 220 10.73 3.03 -3.04
C LYS A 220 11.75 3.43 -1.96
N GLN A 221 12.76 4.23 -2.31
CA GLN A 221 13.73 4.75 -1.35
C GLN A 221 13.06 5.60 -0.25
N LEU A 222 12.09 6.45 -0.60
CA LEU A 222 11.38 7.28 0.38
C LEU A 222 10.61 6.41 1.39
N VAL A 223 9.92 5.37 0.94
CA VAL A 223 9.24 4.40 1.83
C VAL A 223 10.23 3.71 2.77
N MET A 224 11.36 3.24 2.24
CA MET A 224 12.39 2.55 3.03
C MET A 224 13.05 3.46 4.08
N ASN A 225 13.30 4.73 3.74
CA ASN A 225 13.88 5.68 4.68
C ASN A 225 12.90 6.04 5.81
N GLN A 226 11.62 6.18 5.49
CA GLN A 226 10.57 6.48 6.48
C GLN A 226 10.41 5.34 7.49
N SER A 227 10.38 4.09 7.03
CA SER A 227 10.28 2.92 7.92
C SER A 227 11.50 2.73 8.83
N THR A 228 12.69 3.13 8.39
CA THR A 228 13.92 3.07 9.22
C THR A 228 13.88 4.08 10.37
N LEU A 229 13.38 5.30 10.11
CA LEU A 229 13.28 6.36 11.11
C LEU A 229 12.28 6.02 12.23
N GLU A 230 11.15 5.37 11.90
CA GLU A 230 10.13 4.97 12.88
C GLU A 230 10.62 3.86 13.83
N ASN A 231 11.48 2.95 13.36
CA ASN A 231 12.07 1.91 14.20
C ASN A 231 13.09 2.46 15.21
N ASN A 232 13.81 3.53 14.87
CA ASN A 232 14.71 4.21 15.81
C ASN A 232 13.94 5.09 16.81
N ASN A 233 12.76 5.59 16.40
CA ASN A 233 11.73 6.28 17.17
C ASN A 233 11.11 5.53 18.37
N SER A 234 11.20 4.20 18.39
CA SER A 234 10.34 3.34 19.21
C SER A 234 11.06 2.66 20.39
N PHE A 235 12.21 3.18 20.81
CA PHE A 235 13.00 2.71 21.96
C PHE A 235 13.06 3.74 23.08
#